data_AF-A0A4R0DJK6-F1
#
_entry.id   AF-A0A4R0DJK6-F1
#
_cell.length_a   1.000
_cell.length_b   1.000
_cell.length_c   1.000
_cell.angle_alpha   90.00
_cell.angle_beta   90.00
_cell.angle_gamma   90.00
#
_symmetry.space_group_name_H-M   'P 1'
#
loop_
_entity.id
_entity.type
_entity.pdbx_description
1 polymer ?
#
loop_
_entity_poly.entity_id
_entity_poly.type
_entity_poly.pdbx_seq_one_letter_code
_entity_poly.pdbx_strand_id
1 'polypeptide(L)' 'ATGQKCVDRIYTDLCVIDVTVEGLKVIEKVDGLSFAELQAMTGAPLMDATQQN' A
#
# COMPACT_ATOMS: atom_id res chain seq x y z
N ALA A 1 1.98 -2.67 -23.79
CA ALA A 1 1.19 -2.50 -22.56
C ALA A 1 0.90 -1.01 -22.38
N THR A 2 -0.35 -0.60 -22.13
CA THR A 2 -0.78 0.82 -22.12
C THR A 2 -0.87 1.43 -20.71
N GLY A 3 -0.56 0.68 -19.65
CA GLY A 3 -0.73 1.11 -18.25
C GLY A 3 0.38 0.67 -17.29
N GLN A 4 1.60 0.46 -17.80
CA GLN A 4 2.73 0.11 -16.94
C GLN A 4 3.27 1.39 -16.27
N LYS A 5 3.36 1.42 -14.93
CA LYS A 5 3.87 2.56 -14.14
C LYS A 5 3.10 3.88 -14.35
N CYS A 6 1.80 3.80 -14.58
CA CYS A 6 0.98 4.99 -14.86
C CYS A 6 0.32 5.60 -13.62
N VAL A 7 0.59 5.08 -12.42
CA VAL A 7 -0.01 5.56 -11.17
C VAL A 7 1.07 5.75 -10.10
N ASP A 8 0.94 6.84 -9.35
CA ASP A 8 1.83 7.20 -8.25
C ASP A 8 1.27 6.78 -6.88
N ARG A 9 -0.06 6.62 -6.77
CA ARG A 9 -0.75 6.29 -5.53
C ARG A 9 -2.04 5.51 -5.77
N ILE A 10 -2.36 4.59 -4.86
CA ILE A 10 -3.56 3.76 -4.86
C ILE A 10 -4.35 4.08 -3.59
N TYR A 11 -5.61 4.47 -3.77
CA TYR A 11 -6.55 4.71 -2.68
C TYR A 11 -7.57 3.59 -2.66
N THR A 12 -7.83 3.06 -1.46
CA THR A 12 -8.82 2.00 -1.22
C THR A 12 -9.58 2.32 0.04
N ASP A 13 -10.68 1.60 0.28
CA ASP A 13 -11.44 1.72 1.52
C ASP A 13 -10.64 1.30 2.76
N LEU A 14 -9.55 0.53 2.59
CA LEU A 14 -8.78 -0.07 3.68
C LEU A 14 -7.42 0.61 3.93
N CYS A 15 -6.82 1.18 2.89
CA CYS A 15 -5.49 1.76 2.97
C CYS A 15 -5.17 2.71 1.81
N VAL A 16 -4.13 3.51 2.01
CA VAL A 16 -3.50 4.34 0.99
C VAL A 16 -2.09 3.81 0.75
N ILE A 17 -1.75 3.60 -0.52
CA ILE A 17 -0.47 3.02 -0.95
C ILE A 17 0.23 3.96 -1.92
N ASP A 18 1.48 4.32 -1.60
CA ASP A 18 2.39 4.97 -2.53
C ASP A 18 3.09 3.95 -3.43
N VAL A 19 3.08 4.22 -4.73
CA VAL A 19 3.81 3.45 -5.73
C VAL A 19 5.19 4.07 -5.90
N THR A 20 6.21 3.39 -5.41
CA THR A 20 7.58 3.87 -5.45
C THR A 20 8.48 2.94 -6.26
N VAL A 21 9.69 3.39 -6.57
CA VAL A 21 10.71 2.54 -7.21
C VAL A 21 11.12 1.35 -6.34
N GLU A 22 10.94 1.45 -5.01
CA GLU A 22 11.26 0.40 -4.05
C GLU A 22 10.12 -0.63 -3.89
N GLY A 23 8.89 -0.24 -4.23
CA GLY A 23 7.70 -1.09 -4.08
C GLY A 23 6.47 -0.30 -3.65
N LEU A 24 5.49 -1.04 -3.12
CA LEU A 24 4.20 -0.53 -2.65
C LEU A 24 4.26 -0.19 -1.17
N LYS A 25 4.27 1.11 -0.84
CA LYS A 25 4.37 1.59 0.55
C LYS A 25 3.00 1.94 1.10
N VAL A 26 2.55 1.23 2.12
CA VAL A 26 1.32 1.56 2.84
C VAL A 26 1.62 2.73 3.76
N ILE A 27 1.04 3.89 3.47
CA ILE A 27 1.26 5.13 4.22
C ILE A 27 0.12 5.42 5.21
N GLU A 28 -1.06 4.86 4.95
CA GLU A 28 -2.24 4.99 5.79
C GLU A 28 -3.04 3.68 5.71
N LYS A 29 -3.60 3.27 6.83
CA LYS A 29 -4.49 2.11 6.95
C LYS A 29 -5.60 2.45 7.92
N VAL A 30 -6.77 1.87 7.72
CA VAL A 30 -7.92 2.09 8.61
C VAL A 30 -7.61 1.63 10.04
N ASP A 31 -8.19 2.34 11.01
CA ASP A 31 -8.06 2.00 12.42
C ASP A 31 -8.60 0.59 12.70
N GLY A 32 -7.85 -0.19 13.46
CA GLY A 32 -8.20 -1.56 13.80
C GLY A 32 -7.78 -2.63 12.79
N LEU A 33 -7.22 -2.24 11.63
CA LEU A 33 -6.63 -3.17 10.67
C LEU A 33 -5.12 -3.30 10.91
N SER A 34 -4.64 -4.52 11.15
CA SER A 34 -3.20 -4.77 11.25
C SER A 34 -2.54 -4.82 9.86
N PHE A 35 -1.26 -4.49 9.81
CA PHE A 35 -0.49 -4.60 8.56
C PHE A 35 -0.43 -6.04 8.04
N ALA A 36 -0.37 -7.03 8.94
CA ALA A 36 -0.34 -8.44 8.56
C ALA A 36 -1.65 -8.89 7.87
N GLU A 37 -2.80 -8.43 8.36
CA GLU A 37 -4.09 -8.69 7.72
C GLU A 37 -4.18 -8.02 6.34
N LEU A 38 -3.75 -6.76 6.25
CA LEU A 38 -3.70 -6.04 4.97
C LEU A 38 -2.81 -6.75 3.94
N GLN A 39 -1.64 -7.26 4.37
CA GLN A 39 -0.76 -8.05 3.52
C GLN A 39 -1.40 -9.39 3.12
N ALA A 40 -2.15 -10.06 4.00
CA ALA A 40 -2.83 -11.31 3.67
C ALA A 40 -3.93 -11.11 2.62
N MET A 41 -4.56 -9.94 2.59
CA MET A 41 -5.57 -9.56 1.58
C MET A 41 -4.95 -9.09 0.25
N THR A 42 -3.65 -8.76 0.25
CA THR A 42 -2.96 -8.17 -0.90
C THR A 42 -1.97 -9.14 -1.51
N GLY A 43 -2.19 -9.54 -2.77
CA GLY A 43 -1.30 -10.47 -3.47
C GLY A 43 0.08 -9.92 -3.83
N ALA A 44 0.29 -8.61 -3.65
CA ALA A 44 1.58 -7.95 -3.86
C ALA A 44 2.29 -7.70 -2.51
N PRO A 45 3.62 -7.77 -2.46
CA PRO A 45 4.37 -7.43 -1.26
C PRO A 45 4.19 -5.94 -0.95
N LEU A 46 3.77 -5.66 0.27
CA LEU A 46 3.59 -4.33 0.82
C LEU A 46 4.75 -4.00 1.77
N MET A 47 5.03 -2.71 1.89
CA MET A 47 5.98 -2.16 2.85
C MET A 47 5.21 -1.29 3.84
N ASP A 48 5.34 -1.55 5.14
CA ASP A 48 4.71 -0.71 6.15
C ASP A 48 5.48 0.61 6.29
N ALA A 49 4.88 1.71 5.85
CA ALA A 49 5.36 3.07 6.04
C ALA A 49 4.40 3.91 6.90
N THR A 50 3.44 3.26 7.58
CA THR A 50 2.47 3.91 8.46
C THR A 50 3.09 4.33 9.80
N GLN A 51 4.22 3.73 10.16
CA GLN A 51 5.02 4.12 11.31
C GLN A 51 6.00 5.21 10.89
N GLN A 52 5.51 6.46 10.79
CA GLN A 52 6.41 7.61 10.73
C GLN A 52 6.92 7.89 12.14
N ASN A 53 8.22 7.67 12.35
CA ASN A 53 8.97 8.22 13.50
C ASN A 53 8.89 9.76 13.52
#